data_AF-A0A2W4UMB8-F1
#
_entry.id   AF-A0A2W4UMB8-F1
#
_cell.length_a   1.000
_cell.length_b   1.000
_cell.length_c   1.000
_cell.angle_alpha   90.00
_cell.angle_beta   90.00
_cell.angle_gamma   90.00
#
_symmetry.space_group_name_H-M   'P 1'
#
loop_
_entity.id
_entity.type
_entity.pdbx_description
1 polymer ?
#
loop_
_entity_poly.entity_id
_entity_poly.type
_entity_poly.pdbx_seq_one_letter_code
_entity_poly.pdbx_strand_id
1 'polypeptide(L)'
;MIYIVQNLMPILAASLLGLVAGLAIQRLHPARSGIRRLVVAAVAQTWLCCILAGALILAPPEAGRWTMSLGSAVVIWIGFVVPTTVVGYAGRDVGARATAVDCAQWLVVMLVQATTLTLIGLTPPTT
;
A
#
# COMPACT_ATOMS: atom_id res chain seq x y z
N MET A 1 -2.45 -9.92 16.70
CA MET A 1 -3.27 -9.03 15.83
C MET A 1 -3.85 -7.82 16.57
N ILE A 2 -3.62 -7.65 17.89
CA ILE A 2 -4.12 -6.50 18.66
C ILE A 2 -3.54 -5.16 18.19
N TYR A 3 -2.32 -5.16 17.67
CA TYR A 3 -1.63 -3.97 17.17
C TYR A 3 -2.30 -3.33 15.95
N ILE A 4 -3.06 -4.08 15.14
CA ILE A 4 -3.86 -3.48 14.05
C ILE A 4 -4.98 -2.63 14.66
N VAL A 5 -5.63 -3.13 15.71
CA VAL A 5 -6.71 -2.41 16.42
C VAL A 5 -6.15 -1.18 17.15
N GLN A 6 -5.00 -1.33 17.82
CA GLN A 6 -4.31 -0.22 18.50
C GLN A 6 -3.88 0.89 17.54
N ASN A 7 -3.47 0.52 16.32
CA ASN A 7 -3.04 1.45 15.28
C ASN A 7 -4.11 1.72 14.21
N LEU A 8 -5.39 1.49 14.54
CA LEU A 8 -6.47 1.61 13.57
C LEU A 8 -6.54 3.02 12.96
N MET A 9 -6.38 4.06 13.78
CA MET A 9 -6.40 5.45 13.32
C MET A 9 -5.26 5.78 12.33
N PRO A 10 -3.97 5.52 12.65
CA PRO A 10 -2.88 5.66 11.67
C PRO A 10 -3.13 4.87 10.37
N ILE A 11 -3.61 3.63 10.48
CA ILE A 11 -3.88 2.76 9.33
C ILE A 11 -4.99 3.33 8.45
N LEU A 12 -6.11 3.76 9.04
CA LEU A 12 -7.21 4.35 8.28
C LEU A 12 -6.81 5.67 7.61
N ALA A 13 -6.04 6.51 8.30
CA ALA A 13 -5.52 7.76 7.73
C ALA A 13 -4.58 7.49 6.54
N ALA A 14 -3.62 6.57 6.70
CA ALA A 14 -2.73 6.15 5.63
C ALA A 14 -3.47 5.51 4.46
N SER A 15 -4.48 4.68 4.74
CA SER A 15 -5.33 4.05 3.73
C SER A 15 -6.13 5.08 2.94
N LEU A 16 -6.71 6.08 3.62
CA LEU A 16 -7.44 7.16 2.98
C LEU A 16 -6.53 8.01 2.09
N LEU A 17 -5.34 8.39 2.56
CA LEU A 17 -4.38 9.15 1.76
C LEU A 17 -3.85 8.33 0.57
N GLY A 18 -3.60 7.03 0.76
CA GLY A 18 -3.29 6.10 -0.33
C GLY A 18 -4.41 6.01 -1.37
N LEU A 19 -5.68 6.05 -0.93
CA LEU A 19 -6.84 6.03 -1.82
C LEU A 19 -6.96 7.31 -2.62
N VAL A 20 -6.83 8.45 -1.96
CA VAL A 20 -6.80 9.76 -2.62
C VAL A 20 -5.67 9.82 -3.66
N ALA A 21 -4.47 9.36 -3.31
CA ALA A 21 -3.34 9.30 -4.23
C ALA A 21 -3.63 8.39 -5.44
N GLY A 22 -4.14 7.18 -5.21
CA GLY A 22 -4.50 6.25 -6.27
C GLY A 22 -5.59 6.81 -7.21
N LEU A 23 -6.60 7.47 -6.66
CA LEU A 23 -7.64 8.13 -7.44
C LEU A 23 -7.11 9.34 -8.22
N ALA A 24 -6.20 10.13 -7.63
CA ALA A 24 -5.58 11.26 -8.30
C ALA A 24 -4.76 10.81 -9.52
N ILE A 25 -4.01 9.71 -9.40
CA ILE A 25 -3.28 9.10 -10.53
C ILE A 25 -4.24 8.59 -11.60
N GLN A 26 -5.34 7.93 -11.21
CA GLN A 26 -6.34 7.43 -12.16
C GLN A 26 -7.07 8.54 -12.91
N ARG A 27 -7.19 9.75 -12.35
CA ARG A 27 -7.76 10.90 -13.08
C ARG A 27 -6.91 11.30 -14.29
N LEU A 28 -5.62 10.94 -14.33
CA LEU A 28 -4.76 11.11 -15.52
C LEU A 28 -5.07 10.10 -16.63
N HIS A 29 -5.76 9.00 -16.30
CA HIS A 29 -6.12 7.93 -17.21
C HIS A 29 -7.60 7.55 -17.00
N PRO A 30 -8.55 8.28 -17.60
CA PRO A 30 -9.97 8.13 -17.32
C PRO A 30 -10.48 6.74 -17.71
N ALA A 31 -10.48 5.82 -16.74
CA ALA A 31 -11.22 4.56 -16.79
C ALA A 31 -12.61 4.76 -16.16
N ARG A 32 -13.58 3.92 -16.55
CA ARG A 32 -14.94 3.94 -15.97
C ARG A 32 -14.88 3.74 -14.45
N SER A 33 -15.08 4.82 -13.70
CA SER A 33 -15.17 4.80 -12.23
C SER A 33 -16.57 4.38 -11.80
N GLY A 34 -16.69 3.26 -11.10
CA GLY A 34 -17.94 2.80 -10.47
C GLY A 34 -17.72 2.56 -8.99
N ILE A 35 -18.77 2.74 -8.18
CA ILE A 35 -18.69 2.62 -6.71
C ILE A 35 -18.17 1.25 -6.26
N ARG A 36 -18.50 0.17 -6.99
CA ARG A 36 -17.96 -1.17 -6.74
C ARG A 36 -16.44 -1.20 -6.82
N ARG A 37 -15.83 -0.56 -7.83
CA ARG A 37 -14.37 -0.51 -7.98
C ARG A 37 -13.73 0.31 -6.86
N LEU A 38 -14.36 1.42 -6.47
CA LEU A 38 -13.89 2.25 -5.36
C LEU A 38 -13.85 1.46 -4.05
N VAL A 39 -14.92 0.72 -3.73
CA VAL A 39 -14.99 -0.11 -2.53
C VAL A 39 -13.92 -1.20 -2.55
N VAL A 40 -13.75 -1.89 -3.68
CA VAL A 40 -12.70 -2.92 -3.82
C VAL A 40 -11.30 -2.32 -3.64
N ALA A 41 -11.04 -1.16 -4.26
CA ALA A 41 -9.75 -0.48 -4.11
C ALA A 41 -9.51 -0.04 -2.66
N ALA A 42 -10.50 0.54 -1.99
CA ALA A 42 -10.40 0.96 -0.60
C ALA A 42 -10.10 -0.22 0.34
N VAL A 43 -10.80 -1.35 0.16
CA VAL A 43 -10.55 -2.56 0.95
C VAL A 43 -9.15 -3.12 0.69
N ALA A 44 -8.76 -3.23 -0.58
CA ALA A 44 -7.44 -3.75 -0.95
C ALA A 44 -6.30 -2.87 -0.40
N GLN A 45 -6.42 -1.55 -0.52
CA GLN A 45 -5.43 -0.62 0.02
C GLN A 45 -5.37 -0.62 1.53
N THR A 46 -6.53 -0.74 2.20
CA THR A 46 -6.58 -0.83 3.66
C THR A 46 -5.89 -2.10 4.14
N TRP A 47 -6.16 -3.23 3.48
CA TRP A 47 -5.52 -4.50 3.80
C TRP A 47 -3.99 -4.44 3.60
N LEU A 48 -3.55 -3.89 2.46
CA LEU A 48 -2.13 -3.71 2.19
C LEU A 48 -1.46 -2.76 3.21
N CYS A 49 -2.18 -1.72 3.65
CA CYS A 49 -1.71 -0.82 4.71
C CYS A 49 -1.58 -1.54 6.06
N CYS A 50 -2.48 -2.46 6.38
CA CYS A 50 -2.37 -3.30 7.58
C CYS A 50 -1.11 -4.19 7.54
N ILE A 51 -0.81 -4.79 6.39
CA ILE A 51 0.41 -5.60 6.18
C ILE A 51 1.64 -4.73 6.37
N LEU A 52 1.66 -3.55 5.75
CA LEU A 52 2.75 -2.59 5.87
C LEU A 52 2.94 -2.14 7.32
N ALA A 53 1.88 -1.74 8.02
CA ALA A 53 1.94 -1.37 9.43
C ALA A 53 2.46 -2.51 10.30
N GLY A 54 2.03 -3.75 10.06
CA GLY A 54 2.55 -4.94 10.73
C GLY A 54 4.06 -5.11 10.50
N ALA A 55 4.53 -4.93 9.26
CA ALA A 55 5.95 -4.96 8.96
C ALA A 55 6.73 -3.87 9.71
N LEU A 56 6.21 -2.64 9.78
CA LEU A 56 6.87 -1.53 10.48
C LEU A 56 6.90 -1.68 12.00
N ILE A 57 5.91 -2.36 12.57
CA ILE A 57 5.81 -2.60 14.02
C ILE A 57 6.75 -3.74 14.44
N LEU A 58 6.85 -4.79 13.62
CA LEU A 58 7.55 -6.03 13.98
C LEU A 58 9.01 -6.06 13.49
N ALA A 59 9.38 -5.23 12.51
CA ALA A 59 10.74 -5.21 12.01
C ALA A 59 11.72 -4.70 13.08
N PRO A 60 12.82 -5.43 13.34
CA PRO A 60 13.86 -4.95 14.24
C PRO A 60 14.49 -3.66 13.68
N PRO A 61 14.85 -2.69 14.54
CA PRO A 61 15.37 -1.41 14.11
C PRO A 61 16.85 -1.53 13.67
N GLU A 62 17.07 -1.97 12.43
CA GLU A 62 18.40 -2.13 11.85
C GLU A 62 18.90 -0.86 11.12
N ALA A 63 18.00 0.09 10.84
CA ALA A 63 18.30 1.35 10.16
C ALA A 63 17.40 2.49 10.63
N GLY A 64 17.63 3.71 10.11
CA GLY A 64 16.80 4.86 10.40
C GLY A 64 15.32 4.63 10.05
N ARG A 65 14.41 5.24 10.83
CA ARG A 65 12.94 5.08 10.70
C ARG A 65 12.42 5.29 9.27
N TRP A 66 12.93 6.30 8.57
CA TRP A 66 12.55 6.59 7.19
C TRP A 66 13.05 5.54 6.20
N THR A 67 14.29 5.06 6.38
CA THR A 67 14.86 4.00 5.56
C THR A 67 14.10 2.69 5.74
N MET A 68 13.80 2.33 7.00
CA MET A 68 13.01 1.14 7.31
C MET A 68 11.60 1.23 6.72
N SER A 69 10.91 2.35 6.90
CA SER A 69 9.53 2.51 6.43
C SER A 69 9.38 2.46 4.91
N LEU A 70 10.15 3.27 4.20
CA LEU A 70 10.13 3.31 2.75
C LEU A 70 10.73 2.02 2.15
N GLY A 71 11.78 1.50 2.78
CA GLY A 71 12.40 0.22 2.39
C GLY A 71 11.42 -0.95 2.48
N SER A 72 10.68 -1.08 3.58
CA SER A 72 9.63 -2.11 3.72
C SER A 72 8.57 -1.99 2.63
N ALA A 73 8.13 -0.77 2.31
CA ALA A 73 7.16 -0.56 1.24
C ALA A 73 7.70 -1.04 -0.12
N VAL A 74 8.95 -0.70 -0.46
CA VAL A 74 9.60 -1.12 -1.71
C VAL A 74 9.81 -2.63 -1.75
N VAL A 75 10.27 -3.24 -0.65
CA VAL A 75 10.51 -4.68 -0.58
C VAL A 75 9.22 -5.48 -0.72
N ILE A 76 8.15 -5.07 -0.02
CA ILE A 76 6.83 -5.69 -0.17
C ILE A 76 6.31 -5.47 -1.60
N TRP A 77 6.49 -4.27 -2.16
CA TRP A 77 6.06 -4.00 -3.53
C TRP A 77 6.74 -4.93 -4.55
N ILE A 78 8.07 -5.00 -4.54
CA ILE A 78 8.81 -5.81 -5.52
C ILE A 78 8.68 -7.32 -5.26
N GLY A 79 8.59 -7.73 -3.99
CA GLY A 79 8.50 -9.14 -3.60
C GLY A 79 7.09 -9.73 -3.67
N PHE A 80 6.05 -8.90 -3.58
CA PHE A 80 4.66 -9.36 -3.53
C PHE A 80 3.77 -8.74 -4.61
N VAL A 81 3.70 -7.40 -4.68
CA VAL A 81 2.76 -6.72 -5.59
C VAL A 81 3.13 -6.91 -7.06
N VAL A 82 4.41 -6.74 -7.40
CA VAL A 82 4.86 -6.92 -8.80
C VAL A 82 4.64 -8.35 -9.29
N PRO A 83 5.09 -9.42 -8.59
CA PRO A 83 4.88 -10.79 -9.05
C PRO A 83 3.40 -11.15 -9.16
N THR A 84 2.58 -10.79 -8.18
CA THR A 84 1.14 -11.10 -8.19
C THR A 84 0.41 -10.39 -9.33
N THR A 85 0.76 -9.13 -9.62
CA THR A 85 0.19 -8.38 -10.75
C THR A 85 0.65 -8.97 -12.07
N VAL A 86 1.96 -9.19 -12.26
CA VAL A 86 2.54 -9.74 -13.50
C VAL A 86 1.97 -11.11 -13.82
N VAL A 87 1.99 -12.04 -12.87
CA VAL A 87 1.46 -13.40 -13.06
C VAL A 87 -0.06 -13.36 -13.27
N GLY A 88 -0.77 -12.55 -12.50
CA GLY A 88 -2.22 -12.39 -12.64
C GLY A 88 -2.63 -11.83 -14.01
N TYR A 89 -1.79 -11.00 -14.62
CA TYR A 89 -2.04 -10.36 -15.90
C TYR A 89 -1.55 -11.18 -17.09
N ALA A 90 -0.52 -12.01 -16.91
CA ALA A 90 0.01 -12.89 -17.94
C ALA A 90 -1.06 -13.82 -18.52
N GLY A 91 -1.96 -14.36 -17.69
CA GLY A 91 -3.06 -15.22 -18.15
C GLY A 91 -4.26 -14.47 -18.76
N ARG A 92 -4.19 -13.14 -18.89
CA ARG A 92 -5.29 -12.28 -19.37
C ARG A 92 -4.89 -11.37 -20.53
N ASP A 93 -3.72 -11.61 -21.14
CA ASP A 93 -3.16 -10.82 -22.26
C ASP A 93 -3.14 -9.30 -22.02
N VAL A 94 -2.92 -8.88 -20.77
CA VAL A 94 -2.76 -7.46 -20.46
C VAL A 94 -1.37 -7.01 -20.91
N GLY A 95 -1.31 -5.95 -21.73
CA GLY A 95 -0.06 -5.46 -22.29
C GLY A 95 0.94 -5.00 -21.23
N ALA A 96 2.24 -5.26 -21.45
CA ALA A 96 3.31 -4.99 -20.50
C ALA A 96 3.34 -3.54 -19.97
N ARG A 97 2.99 -2.57 -20.83
CA ARG A 97 2.89 -1.15 -20.44
C ARG A 97 1.80 -0.93 -19.41
N ALA A 98 0.62 -1.54 -19.57
CA ALA A 98 -0.47 -1.41 -18.60
C ALA A 98 -0.09 -2.07 -17.27
N THR A 99 0.53 -3.25 -17.31
CA THR A 99 1.07 -3.93 -16.12
C THR A 99 2.08 -3.06 -15.39
N ALA A 100 3.03 -2.43 -16.10
CA ALA A 100 4.03 -1.56 -15.51
C ALA A 100 3.41 -0.31 -14.86
N VAL A 101 2.40 0.30 -15.50
CA VAL A 101 1.66 1.44 -14.95
C VAL A 101 0.92 1.06 -13.66
N ASP A 102 0.25 -0.09 -13.65
CA ASP A 102 -0.46 -0.58 -12.45
C ASP A 102 0.52 -0.89 -11.31
N CYS A 103 1.66 -1.53 -11.61
CA CYS A 103 2.73 -1.75 -10.63
C CYS A 103 3.26 -0.43 -10.06
N ALA A 104 3.52 0.57 -10.92
CA ALA A 104 4.01 1.88 -10.49
C ALA A 104 2.98 2.63 -9.63
N GLN A 105 1.69 2.55 -9.98
CA GLN A 105 0.61 3.14 -9.19
C GLN A 105 0.58 2.54 -7.78
N TRP A 106 0.70 1.22 -7.66
CA TRP A 106 0.78 0.55 -6.37
C TRP A 106 1.98 1.01 -5.54
N LEU A 107 3.15 1.17 -6.17
CA LEU A 107 4.33 1.68 -5.47
C LEU A 107 4.06 3.07 -4.88
N VAL A 108 3.51 3.99 -5.67
CA VAL A 108 3.20 5.34 -5.19
C VAL A 108 2.22 5.30 -4.00
N VAL A 109 1.17 4.49 -4.10
CA VAL A 109 0.20 4.31 -3.00
C VAL A 109 0.90 3.79 -1.74
N MET A 110 1.75 2.76 -1.86
CA MET A 110 2.45 2.17 -0.73
C MET A 110 3.45 3.15 -0.10
N LEU A 111 4.13 3.97 -0.89
CA LEU A 111 5.03 5.02 -0.38
C LEU A 111 4.24 6.08 0.40
N VAL A 112 3.09 6.52 -0.12
CA VAL A 112 2.20 7.46 0.61
C VAL A 112 1.74 6.85 1.94
N GLN A 113 1.36 5.58 1.95
CA GLN A 113 0.99 4.88 3.16
C GLN A 113 2.16 4.81 4.15
N ALA A 114 3.34 4.38 3.71
CA ALA A 114 4.55 4.28 4.54
C ALA A 114 4.93 5.62 5.17
N THR A 115 4.94 6.68 4.36
CA THR A 115 5.19 8.04 4.82
C THR A 115 4.16 8.46 5.86
N THR A 116 2.87 8.22 5.60
CA THR A 116 1.80 8.60 6.54
C THR A 116 1.93 7.86 7.88
N LEU A 117 2.15 6.55 7.86
CA LEU A 117 2.35 5.75 9.06
C LEU A 117 3.59 6.21 9.84
N THR A 118 4.65 6.60 9.13
CA THR A 118 5.89 7.09 9.74
C THR A 118 5.71 8.45 10.40
N LEU A 119 4.93 9.34 9.78
CA LEU A 119 4.63 10.67 10.30
C LEU A 119 3.70 10.63 11.50
N ILE A 120 2.64 9.82 11.46
CA ILE A 120 1.70 9.66 12.57
C ILE A 120 2.36 8.88 13.72
N GLY A 121 3.21 7.91 13.39
CA GLY A 121 3.79 6.98 14.34
C GLY A 121 2.88 5.77 14.58
N LEU A 122 3.52 4.66 14.95
CA LEU A 122 2.86 3.41 15.28
C LEU A 122 3.22 3.02 16.72
N THR A 123 2.23 2.53 17.47
CA THR A 123 2.44 1.99 18.81
C THR A 123 2.86 0.52 18.70
N PRO A 124 4.02 0.14 19.27
CA PRO A 124 4.43 -1.26 19.36
C PRO A 124 3.49 -2.05 20.27
N PRO A 125 3.47 -3.39 20.19
CA PRO A 125 2.60 -4.21 21.01
C PRO A 125 2.96 -4.01 22.49
N THR A 126 2.00 -3.56 23.28
CA THR A 126 2.05 -3.69 24.74
C THR A 126 1.77 -5.16 25.07
N THR A 127 2.64 -5.79 25.87
CA THR A 127 2.56 -7.19 26.33
C THR A 127 1.15 -7.63 26.68
#